data_AF-A0A3A0FVZ4-F1
#
_entry.id   AF-A0A3A0FVZ4-F1
#
_cell.length_a   1.000
_cell.length_b   1.000
_cell.length_c   1.000
_cell.angle_alpha   90.00
_cell.angle_beta   90.00
_cell.angle_gamma   90.00
#
_symmetry.space_group_name_H-M   'P 1'
#
loop_
_entity.id
_entity.type
_entity.pdbx_description
1 polymer ?
#
loop_
_entity_poly.entity_id
_entity_poly.type
_entity_poly.pdbx_seq_one_letter_code
_entity_poly.pdbx_strand_id
1 'polypeptide(L)'
;MSACKSIGPLLDGYHDRELGSLERWRVDRHLAACPACRRDLASLDAVGALVRASVAGVPEPDVWGSIASQLPSRARTQAPPRRGRAARIRRTLLPGIAAAAAAAAAVYLVSDVELAPGDAASGASGVVRSVYAPSAAVMVLEAEKSDDPTIIWLMEPQPEIREVSTSVGI
;
A
#
# COMPACT_ATOMS: atom_id res chain seq x y z
N MET A 1 10.42 -15.89 -38.14
CA MET A 1 10.72 -17.16 -37.42
C MET A 1 11.45 -16.94 -36.10
N SER A 2 12.60 -16.25 -36.05
CA SER A 2 13.30 -15.95 -34.77
C SER A 2 12.43 -15.20 -33.75
N ALA A 3 11.72 -14.15 -34.18
CA ALA A 3 10.81 -13.41 -33.29
C ALA A 3 9.65 -14.26 -32.74
N CYS A 4 9.12 -15.21 -33.51
CA CYS A 4 8.07 -16.12 -33.02
C CYS A 4 8.60 -16.99 -31.88
N LYS A 5 9.85 -17.46 -31.97
CA LYS A 5 10.46 -18.29 -30.91
C LYS A 5 10.61 -17.53 -29.60
N SER A 6 10.85 -16.22 -29.64
CA SER A 6 10.92 -15.39 -28.44
C SER A 6 9.55 -14.96 -27.91
N ILE A 7 8.53 -14.86 -28.77
CA ILE A 7 7.18 -14.41 -28.39
C ILE A 7 6.31 -15.58 -27.90
N GLY A 8 6.47 -16.77 -28.47
CA GLY A 8 5.70 -17.97 -28.08
C GLY A 8 5.63 -18.20 -26.57
N PRO A 9 6.76 -18.22 -25.84
CA PRO A 9 6.75 -18.41 -24.38
C PRO A 9 6.05 -17.31 -23.59
N LEU A 10 5.78 -16.15 -24.20
CA LEU A 10 5.09 -15.03 -23.55
C LEU A 10 3.57 -15.06 -23.78
N LEU A 11 3.06 -15.94 -24.64
CA LEU A 11 1.63 -15.95 -25.00
C LEU A 11 0.72 -16.36 -23.83
N ASP A 12 1.15 -17.31 -22.99
CA ASP A 12 0.38 -17.73 -21.81
C ASP A 12 0.24 -16.57 -20.80
N GLY A 13 1.35 -15.96 -20.40
CA GLY A 13 1.32 -14.77 -19.52
C GLY A 13 0.62 -13.57 -20.16
N TYR A 14 0.60 -13.47 -21.49
CA TYR A 14 -0.18 -12.45 -22.19
C TYR A 14 -1.68 -12.70 -22.06
N HIS A 15 -2.12 -13.94 -22.27
CA HIS A 15 -3.51 -14.39 -22.10
C HIS A 15 -4.01 -14.15 -20.67
N ASP A 16 -3.20 -14.51 -19.67
CA ASP A 16 -3.54 -14.37 -18.24
C ASP A 16 -3.33 -12.94 -17.71
N ARG A 17 -2.84 -12.03 -18.57
CA ARG A 17 -2.52 -10.63 -18.27
C ARG A 17 -1.45 -10.43 -17.21
N GLU A 18 -0.53 -11.37 -17.06
CA GLU A 18 0.56 -11.35 -16.08
C GLU A 18 1.82 -10.62 -16.58
N LEU A 19 1.91 -10.34 -17.89
CA LEU A 19 3.09 -9.65 -18.44
C LEU A 19 3.19 -8.19 -17.99
N GLY A 20 4.43 -7.77 -17.71
CA GLY A 20 4.78 -6.37 -17.52
C GLY A 20 4.63 -5.54 -18.79
N SER A 21 4.62 -4.22 -18.64
CA SER A 21 4.26 -3.27 -19.71
C SER A 21 5.11 -3.41 -20.98
N LEU A 22 6.42 -3.63 -20.83
CA LEU A 22 7.34 -3.76 -21.95
C LEU A 22 7.16 -5.06 -22.72
N GLU A 23 6.93 -6.17 -22.01
CA GLU A 23 6.72 -7.49 -22.62
C GLU A 23 5.38 -7.53 -23.34
N ARG A 24 4.33 -7.02 -22.69
CA ARG A 24 3.00 -6.86 -23.31
C ARG A 24 3.09 -6.08 -24.61
N TRP A 25 3.74 -4.91 -24.60
CA TRP A 25 3.92 -4.11 -25.82
C TRP A 25 4.66 -4.86 -26.93
N ARG A 26 5.69 -5.66 -26.59
CA ARG A 26 6.41 -6.49 -27.57
C ARG A 26 5.51 -7.55 -28.19
N VAL A 27 4.69 -8.21 -27.37
CA VAL A 27 3.70 -9.20 -27.82
C VAL A 27 2.65 -8.54 -28.70
N ASP A 28 2.04 -7.42 -28.29
CA ASP A 28 1.05 -6.67 -29.07
C ASP A 28 1.58 -6.32 -30.46
N ARG A 29 2.78 -5.73 -30.52
CA ARG A 29 3.43 -5.37 -31.77
C ARG A 29 3.67 -6.59 -32.67
N HIS A 30 4.05 -7.73 -32.08
CA HIS A 30 4.25 -8.96 -32.85
C HIS A 30 2.93 -9.54 -33.36
N LEU A 31 1.90 -9.57 -32.52
CA LEU A 31 0.57 -10.06 -32.87
C LEU A 31 -0.08 -9.23 -33.98
N ALA A 32 0.22 -7.93 -34.09
CA ALA A 32 -0.23 -7.12 -35.23
C ALA A 32 0.28 -7.67 -36.58
N ALA A 33 1.53 -8.13 -36.62
CA ALA A 33 2.18 -8.55 -37.86
C ALA A 33 2.17 -10.07 -38.11
N CYS A 34 1.96 -10.90 -37.09
CA CYS A 34 2.16 -12.35 -37.18
C CYS A 34 0.85 -13.15 -37.05
N PRO A 35 0.31 -13.70 -38.16
CA PRO A 35 -0.90 -14.53 -38.11
C PRO A 35 -0.70 -15.87 -37.41
N ALA A 36 0.52 -16.42 -37.37
CA ALA A 36 0.79 -17.68 -36.68
C ALA A 36 0.61 -17.54 -35.17
N CYS A 37 1.26 -16.55 -34.55
CA CYS A 37 1.13 -16.31 -33.12
C CYS A 37 -0.29 -15.85 -32.72
N ARG A 38 -1.04 -15.20 -33.62
CA ARG A 38 -2.48 -14.94 -33.39
C ARG A 38 -3.32 -16.22 -33.32
N ARG A 39 -3.00 -17.22 -34.15
CA ARG A 39 -3.67 -18.54 -34.10
C ARG A 39 -3.33 -19.29 -32.81
N ASP A 40 -2.08 -19.21 -32.37
CA ASP A 40 -1.64 -19.84 -31.12
C ASP A 40 -2.37 -19.20 -29.92
N LEU A 41 -2.43 -17.86 -29.86
CA LEU A 41 -3.20 -17.15 -28.83
C LEU A 41 -4.69 -17.50 -28.87
N ALA A 42 -5.31 -17.53 -30.05
CA ALA A 42 -6.71 -17.91 -30.18
C ALA A 42 -6.99 -19.36 -29.72
N SER A 43 -5.99 -20.24 -29.79
CA SER A 43 -6.10 -21.60 -29.27
C SER A 43 -6.14 -21.62 -27.74
N LEU A 44 -5.36 -20.76 -27.08
CA LEU A 44 -5.42 -20.56 -25.62
C LEU A 44 -6.79 -20.01 -25.20
N ASP A 45 -7.29 -18.98 -25.91
CA ASP A 45 -8.62 -18.41 -25.66
C ASP A 45 -9.72 -19.47 -25.77
N ALA A 46 -9.64 -20.34 -26.79
CA ALA A 46 -10.60 -21.41 -27.02
C ALA A 46 -10.59 -22.46 -25.90
N VAL A 47 -9.40 -22.85 -25.41
CA VAL A 47 -9.28 -23.75 -24.24
C VAL A 47 -9.93 -23.11 -23.01
N GLY A 48 -9.64 -21.84 -22.73
CA GLY A 48 -10.25 -21.12 -21.61
C GLY A 48 -11.78 -21.04 -21.73
N ALA A 49 -12.30 -20.83 -22.95
CA ALA A 49 -13.74 -20.83 -23.21
C ALA A 49 -14.37 -22.20 -22.97
N LEU A 50 -13.73 -23.29 -23.40
CA LEU A 50 -14.20 -24.65 -23.17
C LEU A 50 -14.24 -25.01 -21.68
N VAL A 51 -13.21 -24.62 -20.92
CA VAL A 51 -13.18 -24.83 -19.46
C VAL A 51 -14.29 -24.04 -18.76
N ARG A 52 -14.52 -22.78 -19.15
CA ARG A 52 -15.64 -21.99 -18.59
C ARG A 52 -17.00 -22.59 -18.95
N ALA A 53 -17.14 -23.09 -20.18
CA ALA A 53 -18.38 -23.74 -20.62
C ALA A 53 -18.63 -25.07 -19.89
N SER A 54 -17.59 -25.83 -19.53
CA SER A 54 -17.76 -27.13 -18.86
C SER A 54 -18.26 -26.99 -17.42
N VAL A 55 -18.05 -25.84 -16.78
CA VAL A 55 -18.56 -25.53 -15.44
C VAL A 55 -19.82 -24.65 -15.47
N ALA A 56 -20.27 -24.22 -16.65
CA ALA A 56 -21.46 -23.41 -16.80
C ALA A 56 -22.70 -24.21 -16.35
N GLY A 57 -23.40 -23.71 -15.34
CA GLY A 57 -24.60 -24.36 -14.78
C GLY A 57 -24.33 -25.22 -13.53
N VAL A 58 -23.08 -25.32 -13.07
CA VAL A 58 -22.81 -25.83 -11.71
C VAL A 58 -23.27 -24.75 -10.71
N PRO A 59 -24.20 -25.06 -9.78
CA PRO A 59 -24.61 -24.10 -8.77
C PRO A 59 -23.40 -23.71 -7.92
N GLU A 60 -23.15 -22.41 -7.83
CA GLU A 60 -22.03 -21.88 -7.06
C GLU A 60 -22.33 -22.10 -5.57
N PRO A 61 -21.50 -22.87 -4.84
CA PRO A 61 -21.68 -23.00 -3.40
C PRO A 61 -21.54 -21.62 -2.74
N ASP A 62 -22.37 -21.32 -1.73
CA ASP A 62 -22.20 -20.09 -0.92
C ASP A 62 -21.00 -20.23 0.01
N VAL A 63 -19.80 -20.12 -0.58
CA VAL A 63 -18.54 -20.14 0.15
C VAL A 63 -18.32 -18.80 0.85
N TRP A 64 -18.90 -17.71 0.31
CA TRP A 64 -18.72 -16.37 0.84
C TRP A 64 -19.30 -16.23 2.24
N GLY A 65 -20.49 -16.79 2.52
CA GLY A 65 -21.07 -16.78 3.86
C GLY A 65 -20.15 -17.41 4.91
N SER A 66 -19.50 -18.54 4.55
CA SER A 66 -18.53 -19.21 5.42
C SER A 66 -17.28 -18.35 5.66
N ILE A 67 -16.71 -17.76 4.60
CA ILE A 67 -15.53 -16.89 4.70
C ILE A 67 -15.86 -15.65 5.54
N ALA A 68 -16.99 -14.99 5.27
CA ALA A 68 -17.42 -13.78 5.96
C ALA A 68 -17.59 -14.02 7.47
N SER A 69 -18.09 -15.20 7.86
CA SER A 69 -18.24 -15.57 9.28
C SER A 69 -16.91 -15.77 10.02
N GLN A 70 -15.82 -16.05 9.29
CA GLN A 70 -14.48 -16.26 9.84
C GLN A 70 -13.63 -14.98 9.84
N LEU A 71 -14.06 -13.93 9.13
CA LEU A 71 -13.35 -12.65 9.14
C LEU A 71 -13.49 -11.98 10.52
N PRO A 72 -12.38 -11.54 11.14
CA PRO A 72 -12.44 -10.80 12.38
C PRO A 72 -13.27 -9.53 12.16
N SER A 73 -14.37 -9.38 12.88
CA SER A 73 -15.11 -8.13 12.90
C SER A 73 -14.16 -7.04 13.41
N ARG A 74 -13.78 -6.11 12.52
CA ARG A 74 -13.05 -4.89 12.88
C ARG A 74 -13.95 -4.06 13.79
N ALA A 75 -14.06 -4.45 15.05
CA ALA A 75 -14.53 -3.57 16.10
C ALA A 75 -13.55 -2.41 16.09
N ARG A 76 -13.98 -1.27 15.50
CA ARG A 76 -13.25 -0.01 15.60
C ARG A 76 -12.98 0.16 17.09
N THR A 77 -11.72 0.02 17.47
CA THR A 77 -11.27 0.36 18.81
C THR A 77 -11.54 1.84 18.93
N GLN A 78 -12.71 2.19 19.45
CA GLN A 78 -13.09 3.58 19.66
C GLN A 78 -12.07 4.12 20.66
N ALA A 79 -11.13 4.93 20.16
CA ALA A 79 -10.15 5.57 21.01
C ALA A 79 -10.95 6.34 22.08
N PRO A 80 -10.66 6.14 23.38
CA PRO A 80 -11.44 6.75 24.44
C PRO A 80 -11.44 8.27 24.27
N PRO A 81 -12.57 8.97 24.51
CA PRO A 81 -12.67 10.40 24.28
C PRO A 81 -11.61 11.14 25.10
N ARG A 82 -10.64 11.78 24.41
CA ARG A 82 -9.52 12.52 25.02
C ARG A 82 -9.94 13.83 25.70
N ARG A 83 -11.19 13.96 26.16
CA ARG A 83 -11.77 15.21 26.67
C ARG A 83 -11.18 15.67 28.01
N GLY A 84 -10.50 14.80 28.77
CA GLY A 84 -9.94 15.15 30.09
C GLY A 84 -8.47 15.59 30.14
N ARG A 85 -7.63 15.20 29.16
CA ARG A 85 -6.17 15.39 29.24
C ARG A 85 -5.72 16.80 28.84
N ALA A 86 -6.37 17.39 27.83
CA ALA A 86 -6.06 18.72 27.33
C ALA A 86 -6.39 19.84 28.34
N ALA A 87 -7.51 19.70 29.07
CA ALA A 87 -7.91 20.68 30.08
C ALA A 87 -6.96 20.73 31.29
N ARG A 88 -6.39 19.57 31.67
CA ARG A 88 -5.45 19.45 32.79
C ARG A 88 -4.08 20.07 32.45
N ILE A 89 -3.57 19.87 31.23
CA ILE A 89 -2.29 20.44 30.77
C ILE A 89 -2.35 21.98 30.66
N ARG A 90 -3.47 22.53 30.17
CA ARG A 90 -3.66 24.00 30.11
C ARG A 90 -3.57 24.63 31.50
N ARG A 91 -4.22 24.04 32.51
CA ARG A 91 -4.31 24.61 33.86
C ARG A 91 -2.97 24.63 34.61
N THR A 92 -2.03 23.75 34.26
CA THR A 92 -0.71 23.67 34.92
C THR A 92 0.38 24.49 34.24
N LEU A 93 0.28 24.78 32.93
CA LEU A 93 1.35 25.48 32.18
C LEU A 93 1.11 27.00 32.05
N LEU A 94 -0.12 27.48 32.21
CA LEU A 94 -0.49 28.90 32.15
C LEU A 94 0.32 29.83 33.10
N PRO A 95 0.58 29.50 34.38
CA PRO A 95 1.35 30.38 35.25
C PRO A 95 2.86 30.40 34.90
N GLY A 96 3.40 29.33 34.32
CA GLY A 96 4.80 29.26 33.90
C GLY A 96 5.12 30.12 32.67
N ILE A 97 4.16 30.20 31.73
CA ILE A 97 4.31 31.04 30.52
C ILE A 97 4.26 32.53 30.86
N ALA A 98 3.43 32.94 31.83
CA ALA A 98 3.33 34.33 32.27
C ALA A 98 4.65 34.84 32.91
N ALA A 99 5.31 34.00 33.71
CA ALA A 99 6.61 34.33 34.30
C ALA A 99 7.74 34.41 33.25
N ALA A 100 7.74 33.51 32.26
CA ALA A 100 8.73 33.51 31.19
C ALA A 100 8.57 34.72 30.24
N ALA A 101 7.32 35.15 29.96
CA ALA A 101 7.05 36.32 29.12
C ALA A 101 7.53 37.63 29.76
N ALA A 102 7.42 37.77 31.08
CA ALA A 102 7.92 38.94 31.80
C ALA A 102 9.46 39.04 31.76
N ALA A 103 10.16 37.92 31.90
CA ALA A 103 11.61 37.86 31.78
C ALA A 103 12.08 38.17 30.34
N ALA A 104 11.39 37.65 29.33
CA ALA A 104 11.69 37.94 27.92
C ALA A 104 11.45 39.43 27.58
N ALA A 105 10.39 40.05 28.09
CA ALA A 105 10.11 41.48 27.89
C ALA A 105 11.17 42.38 28.53
N ALA A 106 11.71 42.00 29.70
CA ALA A 106 12.81 42.73 30.34
C ALA A 106 14.12 42.64 29.53
N VAL A 107 14.41 41.48 28.93
CA VAL A 107 15.55 41.31 28.01
C VAL A 107 15.34 42.09 26.71
N TYR A 108 14.11 42.13 26.19
CA TYR A 108 13.76 42.86 24.97
C TYR A 108 13.85 44.39 25.14
N LEU A 109 13.51 44.94 26.31
CA LEU A 109 13.68 46.38 26.59
C LEU A 109 15.15 46.83 26.66
N VAL A 110 16.08 45.90 26.89
CA VAL A 110 17.52 46.17 27.00
C VAL A 110 18.25 45.91 25.67
N SER A 111 17.61 45.28 24.70
CA SER A 111 18.24 44.82 23.46
C SER A 111 17.49 45.38 22.25
N ASP A 112 18.16 46.15 21.38
CA ASP A 112 17.64 46.54 20.04
C ASP A 112 17.57 45.31 19.11
N VAL A 113 16.71 44.34 19.45
CA VAL A 113 16.49 43.13 18.68
C VAL A 113 15.24 43.32 17.84
N GLU A 114 15.43 43.51 16.53
CA GLU A 114 14.33 43.56 15.57
C GLU A 114 13.70 42.16 15.46
N LEU A 115 12.55 41.99 16.11
CA LEU A 115 11.80 40.74 16.11
C LEU A 115 11.08 40.57 14.77
N ALA A 116 11.66 39.79 13.85
CA ALA A 116 10.93 39.28 12.71
C ALA A 116 9.77 38.40 13.21
N PRO A 117 8.51 38.64 12.79
CA PRO A 117 7.39 37.83 13.24
C PRO A 117 7.56 36.41 12.73
N GLY A 118 7.79 35.48 13.67
CA GLY A 118 7.81 34.05 13.38
C GLY A 118 6.42 33.59 12.97
N ASP A 119 6.33 33.03 11.76
CA ASP A 119 5.11 32.42 11.25
C ASP A 119 4.56 31.43 12.27
N ALA A 120 3.40 31.77 12.83
CA ALA A 120 2.64 30.87 13.67
C ALA A 120 2.31 29.64 12.83
N ALA A 121 2.92 28.50 13.16
CA ALA A 121 2.68 27.22 12.52
C ALA A 121 1.19 26.84 12.67
N SER A 122 0.41 27.23 11.67
CA SER A 122 -0.98 26.83 11.47
C SER A 122 -1.03 25.32 11.27
N GLY A 123 -2.06 24.68 11.83
CA GLY A 123 -2.20 23.23 11.95
C GLY A 123 -1.79 22.47 10.70
N ALA A 124 -0.61 21.85 10.74
CA ALA A 124 -0.12 21.06 9.64
C ALA A 124 -0.90 19.74 9.57
N SER A 125 -1.80 19.63 8.60
CA SER A 125 -2.06 18.36 7.95
C SER A 125 -0.75 17.91 7.33
N GLY A 126 -0.02 17.05 8.03
CA GLY A 126 1.31 16.63 7.63
C GLY A 126 1.24 15.66 6.46
N VAL A 127 1.77 16.06 5.30
CA VAL A 127 1.97 15.15 4.17
C VAL A 127 3.27 14.37 4.40
N VAL A 128 3.21 13.04 4.34
CA VAL A 128 4.40 12.18 4.40
C VAL A 128 5.19 12.36 3.09
N ARG A 129 6.41 12.91 3.17
CA ARG A 129 7.27 13.16 2.00
C ARG A 129 8.11 11.97 1.58
N SER A 130 8.55 11.15 2.53
CA SER A 130 9.35 9.97 2.26
C SER A 130 9.18 8.94 3.37
N VAL A 131 9.33 7.67 2.99
CA VAL A 131 9.33 6.52 3.90
C VAL A 131 10.57 5.71 3.58
N TYR A 132 11.42 5.47 4.58
CA TYR A 132 12.60 4.62 4.45
C TYR A 132 12.49 3.46 5.44
N ALA A 133 12.49 2.23 4.92
CA ALA A 133 12.49 1.03 5.72
C ALA A 133 13.67 0.14 5.28
N PRO A 134 14.70 -0.05 6.13
CA PRO A 134 15.93 -0.74 5.72
C PRO A 134 15.77 -2.25 5.53
N SER A 135 14.78 -2.86 6.18
CA SER A 135 14.59 -4.32 6.20
C SER A 135 13.17 -4.77 5.91
N ALA A 136 12.25 -3.84 5.64
CA ALA A 136 10.84 -4.14 5.39
C ALA A 136 10.44 -3.61 4.01
N ALA A 137 9.64 -4.37 3.27
CA ALA A 137 9.08 -3.90 2.02
C ALA A 137 7.96 -2.90 2.31
N VAL A 138 7.97 -1.76 1.60
CA VAL A 138 7.03 -0.66 1.81
C VAL A 138 6.04 -0.63 0.65
N MET A 139 4.75 -0.58 0.96
CA MET A 139 3.67 -0.35 -0.01
C MET A 139 2.89 0.89 0.39
N VAL A 140 2.74 1.84 -0.53
CA VAL A 140 2.00 3.10 -0.30
C VAL A 140 0.73 3.08 -1.14
N LEU A 141 -0.42 3.23 -0.49
CA LEU A 141 -1.68 3.48 -1.17
C LEU A 141 -1.98 4.97 -1.04
N GLU A 142 -1.86 5.67 -2.16
CA GLU A 142 -2.23 7.06 -2.26
C GLU A 142 -3.76 7.20 -2.23
N ALA A 143 -4.21 8.20 -1.48
CA ALA A 143 -5.61 8.56 -1.42
C ALA A 143 -6.07 9.17 -2.75
N GLU A 144 -7.20 8.71 -3.28
CA GLU A 144 -7.76 9.23 -4.54
C GLU A 144 -8.34 10.64 -4.36
N LYS A 145 -8.67 11.02 -3.11
CA LYS A 145 -9.19 12.34 -2.73
C LYS A 145 -8.38 12.94 -1.59
N SER A 146 -8.28 14.27 -1.55
CA SER A 146 -7.47 15.00 -0.57
C SER A 146 -7.85 14.77 0.90
N ASP A 147 -9.08 14.30 1.17
CA ASP A 147 -9.58 14.02 2.52
C ASP A 147 -9.40 12.56 2.95
N ASP A 148 -9.01 11.68 2.03
CA ASP A 148 -8.76 10.27 2.34
C ASP A 148 -7.34 10.10 2.90
N PRO A 149 -7.14 9.23 3.91
CA PRO A 149 -5.83 9.03 4.51
C PRO A 149 -4.93 8.19 3.59
N THR A 150 -3.70 8.66 3.32
CA THR A 150 -2.65 7.84 2.71
C THR A 150 -2.27 6.70 3.64
N ILE A 151 -2.35 5.45 3.15
CA ILE A 151 -2.02 4.26 3.93
C ILE A 151 -0.64 3.75 3.52
N ILE A 152 0.27 3.65 4.49
CA ILE A 152 1.62 3.11 4.30
C ILE A 152 1.70 1.78 5.04
N TRP A 153 1.96 0.70 4.31
CA TRP A 153 2.15 -0.64 4.84
C TRP A 153 3.63 -0.99 4.91
N LEU A 154 4.05 -1.57 6.04
CA LEU A 154 5.39 -2.12 6.25
C LEU A 154 5.26 -3.64 6.36
N MET A 155 5.92 -4.37 5.46
CA MET A 155 5.93 -5.83 5.45
C MET A 155 7.25 -6.32 6.01
N GLU A 156 7.21 -6.90 7.21
CA GLU A 156 8.39 -7.52 7.83
C GLU A 156 8.73 -8.84 7.13
N PRO A 157 10.03 -9.12 6.87
CA PRO A 157 10.45 -10.37 6.26
C PRO A 157 10.12 -11.54 7.20
N GLN A 158 9.40 -12.53 6.67
CA GLN A 158 9.08 -13.75 7.41
C GLN A 158 10.39 -14.49 7.75
N PRO A 159 10.60 -14.94 8.99
CA PRO A 159 11.76 -15.77 9.31
C PRO A 159 11.67 -17.08 8.52
N GLU A 160 12.73 -17.41 7.77
CA GLU A 160 12.84 -18.68 7.05
C GLU A 160 12.63 -19.85 8.03
N ILE A 161 11.58 -20.64 7.79
CA ILE A 161 11.38 -21.90 8.50
C ILE A 161 12.46 -22.85 7.99
N ARG A 162 13.52 -23.06 8.77
CA ARG A 162 14.52 -24.10 8.52
C ARG A 162 13.87 -25.47 8.74
N GLU A 163 13.61 -26.20 7.66
CA GLU A 163 13.30 -27.62 7.74
C GLU A 163 14.51 -28.35 8.33
N VAL A 164 14.37 -28.82 9.57
CA VAL A 164 15.34 -29.72 10.20
C VAL A 164 15.07 -31.12 9.66
N SER A 165 15.82 -31.52 8.64
CA SER A 165 15.82 -32.90 8.16
C SER A 165 16.52 -33.80 9.17
N THR A 166 15.77 -34.46 10.04
CA THR A 166 16.31 -35.51 10.92
C THR A 166 16.51 -36.78 10.08
N SER A 167 17.74 -37.06 9.67
CA SER A 167 18.10 -38.35 9.09
C SER A 167 18.13 -39.41 10.20
N VAL A 168 17.11 -40.27 10.25
CA VAL A 168 17.13 -41.49 11.07
C VAL A 168 17.87 -42.56 10.26
N GLY A 169 19.09 -42.88 10.69
CA GLY A 169 19.86 -44.02 10.18
C GLY A 169 19.27 -45.34 10.70
N ILE A 170 19.06 -46.28 9.79
CA ILE A 170 18.83 -47.71 10.07
C ILE A 170 20.19 -48.41 10.06
#